data_AF-A0A918PX80-F1
#
_entry.id   AF-A0A918PX80-F1
#
_cell.length_a   1.000
_cell.length_b   1.000
_cell.length_c   1.000
_cell.angle_alpha   90.00
_cell.angle_beta   90.00
_cell.angle_gamma   90.00
#
_symmetry.space_group_name_H-M   'P 1'
#
loop_
_entity.id
_entity.type
_entity.pdbx_description
1 polymer ?
#
loop_
_entity_poly.entity_id
_entity_poly.type
_entity_poly.pdbx_seq_one_letter_code
_entity_poly.pdbx_strand_id
1 'polypeptide(L)' 'MSIRLYDSAWVRIEGAEQPLQAFKDRQNPALFHIGDYRYDVDGIVAKGTEGAPKILGILSLQAMREAGIRPNYNSDINP' A
#
# COMPACT_ATOMS: atom_id res chain seq x y z
N MET A 1 0.00 22.48 6.86
CA MET A 1 -0.87 21.29 6.85
C MET A 1 -0.02 20.10 6.43
N SER A 2 0.44 19.29 7.38
CA SER A 2 1.21 18.07 7.06
C SER A 2 0.21 16.98 6.68
N ILE A 3 0.18 16.60 5.40
CA ILE A 3 -0.56 15.43 4.94
C ILE A 3 0.17 14.24 5.55
N ARG A 4 -0.36 13.69 6.65
CA ARG A 4 0.09 12.39 7.19
C ARG A 4 -0.34 11.34 6.18
N LEU A 5 0.49 11.13 5.16
CA LEU A 5 0.40 9.95 4.30
C LEU A 5 0.36 8.74 5.22
N TYR A 6 -0.71 7.94 5.12
CA TYR A 6 -0.89 6.74 5.92
C TYR A 6 0.37 5.86 5.84
N ASP A 7 0.82 5.33 6.97
CA ASP A 7 2.00 4.45 7.04
C ASP A 7 1.77 3.15 6.24
N SER A 8 0.49 2.76 6.11
CA SER A 8 0.05 1.69 5.23
C SER A 8 -1.33 1.97 4.60
N ALA A 9 -1.59 1.36 3.45
CA ALA A 9 -2.87 1.40 2.76
C ALA A 9 -3.19 0.02 2.15
N TRP A 10 -4.44 -0.29 1.88
CA TRP A 10 -4.79 -1.51 1.15
C TRP A 10 -5.03 -1.17 -0.32
N VAL A 11 -4.42 -1.95 -1.19
CA VAL A 11 -4.46 -1.75 -2.64
C VAL A 11 -4.99 -2.99 -3.32
N ARG A 12 -5.79 -2.78 -4.36
CA ARG A 12 -6.21 -3.85 -5.26
C ARG A 12 -5.18 -3.96 -6.37
N ILE A 13 -4.70 -5.17 -6.58
CA ILE A 13 -3.64 -5.48 -7.54
C ILE A 13 -4.23 -6.38 -8.63
N GLU A 14 -3.82 -6.14 -9.87
CA GLU A 14 -4.22 -6.98 -11.00
C GLU A 14 -3.71 -8.42 -10.83
N GLY A 15 -4.59 -9.40 -11.01
CA GLY A 15 -4.26 -10.82 -10.84
C GLY A 15 -4.27 -11.32 -9.38
N ALA A 16 -4.40 -10.45 -8.38
CA ALA A 16 -4.58 -10.85 -6.99
C ALA A 16 -6.08 -10.96 -6.63
N GLU A 17 -6.50 -12.12 -6.12
CA GLU A 17 -7.88 -12.34 -5.66
C GLU A 17 -8.23 -11.49 -4.45
N GLN A 18 -7.26 -11.25 -3.57
CA GLN A 18 -7.42 -10.45 -2.36
C GLN A 18 -6.59 -9.15 -2.46
N PRO A 19 -7.11 -8.03 -1.91
CA PRO A 19 -6.33 -6.81 -1.77
C PRO A 19 -5.04 -7.08 -0.98
N LEU A 20 -3.98 -6.35 -1.30
CA LEU A 20 -2.69 -6.43 -0.61
C LEU A 20 -2.44 -5.15 0.19
N GLN A 21 -1.69 -5.27 1.28
CA GLN A 21 -1.31 -4.11 2.07
C GLN A 21 -0.02 -3.49 1.50
N ALA A 22 -0.10 -2.21 1.17
CA ALA A 22 1.01 -1.34 0.84
C ALA A 22 1.59 -0.75 2.13
N PHE A 23 2.92 -0.79 2.28
CA PHE A 23 3.65 -0.21 3.41
C PHE A 23 4.63 0.84 2.90
N LYS A 24 4.74 1.96 3.59
CA LYS A 24 5.73 2.98 3.22
C LYS A 24 7.16 2.47 3.45
N ASP A 25 8.05 2.71 2.50
CA ASP A 25 9.47 2.42 2.68
C ASP A 25 10.06 3.42 3.71
N ARG A 26 10.73 2.88 4.74
CA ARG A 26 11.32 3.68 5.83
C ARG A 26 12.59 4.42 5.41
N GLN A 27 13.33 3.89 4.44
CA GLN A 27 14.58 4.47 3.93
C GLN A 27 14.32 5.48 2.81
N ASN A 28 13.28 5.26 2.00
CA ASN A 28 12.87 6.14 0.92
C ASN A 28 11.37 6.48 1.01
N PRO A 29 11.00 7.66 1.55
CA PRO A 29 9.60 8.01 1.76
C PRO A 29 8.80 8.23 0.48
N ALA A 30 9.44 8.24 -0.70
CA ALA A 30 8.77 8.28 -2.00
C ALA A 30 8.33 6.90 -2.51
N LEU A 31 8.68 5.81 -1.81
CA LEU A 31 8.36 4.45 -2.21
C LEU A 31 7.42 3.74 -1.22
N PHE A 32 6.66 2.80 -1.77
CA PHE A 32 5.80 1.87 -1.06
C PHE A 32 6.10 0.44 -1.48
N HIS A 33 6.03 -0.47 -0.52
CA HIS A 33 6.17 -1.91 -0.70
C HIS A 33 4.79 -2.56 -0.72
N ILE A 34 4.52 -3.36 -1.75
CA ILE A 34 3.32 -4.21 -1.84
C ILE A 34 3.82 -5.62 -2.12
N GLY A 35 3.83 -6.46 -1.09
CA GLY A 35 4.53 -7.76 -1.17
C GLY A 35 6.02 -7.56 -1.46
N ASP A 36 6.55 -8.25 -2.47
CA ASP A 36 7.94 -8.15 -2.92
C ASP A 36 8.20 -6.98 -3.88
N TYR A 37 7.14 -6.23 -4.26
CA TYR A 37 7.22 -5.20 -5.27
C TYR A 37 7.28 -3.78 -4.67
N ARG A 38 8.02 -2.89 -5.35
CA ARG A 38 8.17 -1.48 -4.96
C ARG A 38 7.49 -0.56 -5.97
N TYR A 39 6.77 0.42 -5.46
CA TYR A 39 6.04 1.42 -6.24
C TYR A 39 6.34 2.82 -5.71
N ASP A 40 6.31 3.80 -6.59
CA ASP A 40 6.40 5.21 -6.24
C ASP A 40 5.05 5.75 -5.71
N VAL A 41 5.04 6.97 -5.17
CA VAL A 41 3.83 7.69 -4.71
C VAL A 41 2.77 7.82 -5.78
N ASP A 42 3.16 7.85 -7.06
CA ASP A 42 2.25 7.88 -8.20
C ASP A 42 1.69 6.49 -8.58
N GLY A 43 2.05 5.42 -7.85
CA GLY A 43 1.65 4.05 -8.13
C GLY A 43 2.39 3.41 -9.32
N ILE A 44 3.50 4.03 -9.74
CA ILE A 44 4.37 3.54 -10.81
C ILE A 44 5.39 2.57 -10.23
N VAL A 45 5.65 1.48 -10.94
CA VAL A 45 6.64 0.47 -10.53
C VAL A 45 8.03 1.11 -10.43
N ALA A 46 8.68 0.94 -9.28
CA ALA A 46 10.03 1.43 -9.06
C ALA A 46 11.06 0.63 -9.88
N LYS A 47 12.14 1.30 -10.32
CA LYS A 47 13.23 0.66 -11.07
C LYS A 47 13.80 -0.55 -10.30
N GLY A 48 14.04 -1.64 -11.03
CA GLY A 48 14.54 -2.90 -10.45
C GLY A 48 13.45 -3.85 -9.95
N THR A 49 12.18 -3.53 -10.21
CA THR A 49 11.03 -4.35 -9.83
C THR A 49 10.27 -4.82 -11.07
N GLU A 50 10.96 -5.50 -11.98
CA GLU A 50 10.36 -5.95 -13.23
C GLU A 50 9.28 -7.03 -12.97
N GLY A 51 8.18 -6.97 -13.72
CA GLY A 51 7.05 -7.90 -13.56
C GLY A 51 6.06 -7.53 -12.44
N ALA A 52 6.21 -6.37 -11.82
CA ALA A 52 5.28 -5.93 -10.79
C ALA A 52 3.85 -5.72 -11.36
N PRO A 53 2.82 -6.29 -10.71
CA PRO A 53 1.44 -6.20 -11.18
C PRO A 53 0.88 -4.78 -11.03
N LYS A 54 -0.11 -4.44 -11.84
CA LYS A 54 -0.69 -3.09 -11.87
C LYS A 54 -1.56 -2.84 -10.63
N ILE A 55 -1.42 -1.65 -10.04
CA ILE A 55 -2.35 -1.17 -9.00
C ILE A 55 -3.65 -0.74 -9.68
N LEU A 56 -4.74 -1.42 -9.34
CA LEU A 56 -6.08 -1.15 -9.86
C LEU A 56 -6.79 -0.06 -9.05
N GLY A 57 -6.45 0.09 -7.77
CA GLY A 57 -7.00 1.14 -6.92
C GLY A 57 -6.60 1.00 -5.46
N ILE A 58 -6.73 2.10 -4.71
CA ILE A 58 -6.53 2.14 -3.27
C ILE A 58 -7.91 1.96 -2.61
N LEU A 59 -8.01 1.01 -1.70
CA LEU A 59 -9.23 0.79 -0.94
C LEU A 59 -9.35 1.84 0.16
N SER A 60 -10.52 2.45 0.24
CA SER A 60 -10.90 3.25 1.40
C SER A 60 -11.12 2.35 2.62
N LEU A 61 -11.07 2.92 3.82
CA LEU A 61 -11.35 2.19 5.07
C LEU A 61 -12.75 1.56 5.07
N GLN A 62 -13.71 2.19 4.39
CA GLN A 62 -15.05 1.65 4.22
C GLN A 62 -15.03 0.40 3.33
N ALA A 63 -14.41 0.48 2.16
CA ALA A 63 -14.29 -0.65 1.23
C ALA A 63 -13.52 -1.83 1.86
N MET A 64 -12.53 -1.56 2.71
CA MET A 64 -11.84 -2.61 3.48
C MET A 64 -12.78 -3.33 4.45
N ARG A 65 -13.62 -2.59 5.18
CA ARG A 65 -14.59 -3.18 6.12
C ARG A 65 -15.61 -4.04 5.38
N GLU A 66 -16.08 -3.57 4.22
CA GLU A 66 -17.00 -4.32 3.35
C GLU A 66 -16.35 -5.59 2.77
N ALA A 67 -15.05 -5.53 2.49
CA ALA A 67 -14.26 -6.69 2.06
C ALA A 67 -13.89 -7.66 3.21
N GLY A 68 -14.37 -7.42 4.43
CA GLY A 68 -14.05 -8.24 5.61
C GLY A 68 -12.60 -8.12 6.09
N ILE A 69 -11.83 -7.16 5.55
CA ILE A 69 -10.45 -6.92 5.92
C ILE A 69 -10.44 -6.11 7.21
N ARG A 70 -10.00 -6.75 8.29
CA ARG A 70 -9.80 -6.06 9.57
C ARG A 70 -8.55 -5.19 9.43
N PRO A 71 -8.65 -3.86 9.57
CA PRO A 71 -7.47 -3.02 9.57
C PRO A 71 -6.67 -3.35 10.84
N ASN A 72 -5.57 -4.08 10.68
CA ASN A 72 -4.60 -4.24 11.74
C ASN A 72 -3.77 -2.95 11.76
N TYR A 73 -4.34 -1.90 12.35
CA TYR A 73 -3.57 -0.72 12.71
C TYR A 73 -2.56 -1.17 13.75
N ASN A 74 -1.32 -1.41 13.32
CA ASN A 74 -0.23 -1.57 14.25
C ASN A 74 0.00 -0.19 14.88
N SER A 75 -0.67 0.06 16.01
CA SER A 75 -0.59 1.30 16.79
C SER A 75 0.78 1.50 17.47
N ASP A 76 1.84 0.85 16.97
CA ASP A 76 3.18 0.84 17.54
C ASP A 76 4.09 1.96 16.97
N ILE A 77 3.50 2.99 16.37
CA ILE A 77 4.23 4.24 16.10
C ILE A 77 4.17 5.09 17.38
N ASN A 78 5.06 4.73 18.32
CA ASN A 78 5.35 5.49 19.53
C ASN A 78 5.89 6.89 19.13
N PRO A 79 5.37 8.00 19.69
CA PRO A 79 5.73 9.38 19.33
C PRO A 79 7.20 9.77 19.59
#